data_AF-A0A392RYL1-F1
#
_entry.id   AF-A0A392RYL1-F1
#
_cell.length_a   1.000
_cell.length_b   1.000
_cell.length_c   1.000
_cell.angle_alpha   90.00
_cell.angle_beta   90.00
_cell.angle_gamma   90.00
#
_symmetry.space_group_name_H-M   'P 1'
#
loop_
_entity.id
_entity.type
_entity.pdbx_description
1 polymer ?
#
loop_
_entity_poly.entity_id
_entity_poly.type
_entity_poly.pdbx_seq_one_letter_code
_entity_poly.pdbx_strand_id
1 'polypeptide(L)' 'MQVCDAALCFALWGSSSYDFSYRKSVGASEGLLTIWDSSEVEVWSSTSREHFYLAKVYAPCD' A
#
# COMPACT_ATOMS: atom_id res chain seq x y z
N MET A 1 -12.45 -12.00 9.63
CA MET A 1 -11.07 -11.82 9.18
C MET A 1 -11.12 -10.78 8.08
N GLN A 2 -10.87 -9.51 8.40
CA GLN A 2 -10.85 -8.46 7.38
C GLN A 2 -9.53 -8.63 6.62
N VAL A 3 -9.63 -8.89 5.32
CA VAL A 3 -8.49 -9.00 4.40
C VAL A 3 -8.54 -7.75 3.54
N CYS A 4 -7.44 -7.00 3.48
CA CYS A 4 -7.32 -5.92 2.50
C CYS A 4 -7.04 -6.58 1.15
N ASP A 5 -8.05 -6.56 0.29
CA ASP A 5 -7.99 -7.13 -1.06
C ASP A 5 -8.07 -6.03 -2.12
N ALA A 6 -7.82 -6.41 -3.38
CA ALA A 6 -7.89 -5.50 -4.52
C ALA A 6 -9.24 -4.76 -4.63
N ALA A 7 -10.35 -5.38 -4.21
CA ALA A 7 -11.67 -4.74 -4.22
C ALA A 7 -11.79 -3.56 -3.24
N LEU A 8 -11.17 -3.67 -2.06
CA LEU A 8 -11.11 -2.55 -1.10
C LEU A 8 -10.23 -1.43 -1.65
N CYS A 9 -9.09 -1.79 -2.26
CA CYS A 9 -8.19 -0.83 -2.88
C CYS A 9 -8.88 -0.10 -4.05
N PHE A 10 -9.62 -0.83 -4.89
CA PHE A 10 -10.44 -0.26 -5.95
C PHE A 10 -11.53 0.68 -5.41
N ALA A 11 -12.19 0.33 -4.31
CA ALA A 11 -13.19 1.20 -3.70
C ALA A 11 -12.61 2.50 -3.13
N LEU A 12 -11.36 2.49 -2.66
CA LEU A 12 -10.68 3.65 -2.08
C LEU A 12 -9.96 4.52 -3.13
N TRP A 13 -9.28 3.90 -4.10
CA TRP A 13 -8.44 4.57 -5.09
C TRP A 13 -9.14 4.79 -6.43
N GLY A 14 -10.14 3.95 -6.74
CA GLY A 14 -10.84 3.95 -8.02
C GLY A 14 -10.20 3.01 -9.04
N SER A 15 -10.46 3.31 -10.32
CA SER A 15 -10.06 2.48 -11.46
C SER A 15 -8.71 2.85 -12.09
N SER A 16 -7.97 3.79 -11.50
CA SER A 16 -6.62 4.16 -11.95
C SER A 16 -5.64 3.00 -11.73
N SER A 17 -4.48 3.04 -12.38
CA SER A 17 -3.43 2.04 -12.11
C SER A 17 -2.91 2.22 -10.68
N TYR A 18 -3.00 1.17 -9.86
CA TYR A 18 -2.51 1.21 -8.49
C TYR A 18 -1.82 -0.09 -8.12
N ASP A 19 -0.98 0.00 -7.10
CA ASP A 19 -0.48 -1.15 -6.35
C ASP A 19 -0.57 -0.81 -4.85
N PHE A 20 -0.49 -1.83 -3.98
CA PHE A 20 -0.71 -1.67 -2.56
C PHE A 20 0.13 -2.61 -1.72
N SER A 21 0.38 -2.19 -0.48
CA SER A 21 0.97 -3.00 0.57
C SER A 21 0.07 -2.96 1.79
N TYR A 22 -0.25 -4.14 2.33
CA TYR A 22 -1.02 -4.25 3.55
C TYR A 22 -0.20 -4.95 4.63
N ARG A 23 -0.07 -4.28 5.77
CA ARG A 23 0.46 -4.87 6.99
C ARG A 23 -0.68 -5.05 7.99
N LYS A 24 -1.00 -6.29 8.29
CA LYS A 24 -1.90 -6.60 9.40
C LYS A 24 -1.26 -6.20 10.73
N SER A 25 -2.02 -5.51 11.59
CA SER A 25 -1.62 -5.22 12.97
C SER A 25 -2.31 -6.18 13.93
N VAL A 26 -1.64 -6.49 15.05
CA VAL A 26 -2.24 -7.26 16.14
C VAL A 26 -2.78 -6.24 17.16
N GLY A 27 -4.06 -5.89 17.05
CA GLY A 27 -4.70 -4.91 17.92
C GLY A 27 -5.98 -4.32 17.33
N ALA A 28 -6.50 -3.26 17.95
CA ALA A 28 -7.77 -2.64 17.57
C ALA A 28 -7.74 -1.91 16.22
N SER A 29 -6.55 -1.55 15.71
CA SER A 29 -6.39 -0.71 14.53
C SER A 29 -6.49 -1.45 13.19
N GLU A 30 -6.73 -2.76 13.20
CA GLU A 30 -6.92 -3.63 12.02
C GLU A 30 -5.79 -3.66 10.96
N GLY A 31 -4.77 -2.78 11.01
CA GLY A 31 -3.60 -2.81 10.14
C GLY A 31 -3.21 -1.45 9.57
N LEU A 32 -2.26 -1.48 8.64
CA LEU A 32 -1.84 -0.34 7.84
C LEU A 32 -1.92 -0.73 6.36
N LEU A 33 -2.78 -0.05 5.61
CA LEU A 33 -2.87 -0.14 4.16
C LEU A 33 -2.17 1.06 3.55
N THR A 34 -1.28 0.82 2.60
CA THR A 34 -0.60 1.84 1.79
C THR A 34 -0.90 1.55 0.33
N ILE A 35 -1.46 2.53 -0.39
CA ILE A 35 -1.80 2.44 -1.82
C ILE A 35 -1.02 3.56 -2.53
N TRP A 36 -0.55 3.29 -3.75
CA TRP A 36 0.14 4.27 -4.59
C TRP A 36 -0.26 4.09 -6.05
N ASP A 37 -0.03 5.14 -6.85
CA ASP A 37 -0.19 5.08 -8.30
C ASP A 37 1.01 4.35 -8.90
N SER A 38 0.75 3.22 -9.58
CA SER A 38 1.80 2.39 -10.16
C SER A 38 2.31 2.90 -11.52
N SER A 39 1.66 3.91 -12.10
CA SER A 39 2.14 4.62 -13.29
C SER A 39 3.20 5.66 -12.92
N GLU A 40 3.00 6.34 -11.79
CA GLU A 40 3.88 7.42 -11.33
C GLU A 40 5.04 6.92 -10.46
N VAL A 41 4.83 5.83 -9.71
CA VAL A 41 5.79 5.37 -8.71
C VAL A 41 6.00 3.86 -8.80
N GLU A 42 7.23 3.45 -9.06
CA GLU A 42 7.67 2.06 -8.95
C GLU A 42 8.20 1.79 -7.53
N VAL A 43 7.63 0.78 -6.85
CA VAL A 43 8.08 0.34 -5.53
C VAL A 43 8.83 -0.99 -5.66
N TRP A 44 10.16 -0.96 -5.51
CA TRP A 44 11.01 -2.14 -5.72
C TRP A 44 11.38 -2.87 -4.42
N SER A 45 11.16 -2.26 -3.25
CA SER A 45 11.35 -2.91 -1.96
C SER A 45 10.58 -2.18 -0.85
N SER A 46 9.88 -2.94 -0.01
CA SER A 46 9.23 -2.41 1.18
C SER A 46 9.55 -3.25 2.41
N THR A 47 9.68 -2.62 3.57
CA THR A 47 9.80 -3.29 4.87
C THR A 47 8.80 -2.70 5.84
N SER A 48 8.08 -3.59 6.52
CA SER A 48 7.10 -3.21 7.52
C SER A 48 7.56 -3.72 8.89
N ARG A 49 7.56 -2.83 9.89
CA ARG A 49 7.93 -3.09 11.30
C ARG A 49 6.80 -2.60 12.19
N GLU A 50 6.88 -2.90 13.49
CA GLU A 50 5.82 -2.58 14.44
C GLU A 50 5.35 -1.13 14.39
N HIS A 51 6.30 -0.19 14.31
CA HIS A 51 6.01 1.24 14.39
C HIS A 51 6.21 2.01 13.08
N PHE A 52 6.78 1.38 12.05
CA PHE A 52 7.08 2.09 10.80
C PHE A 52 6.95 1.21 9.57
N TYR A 53 6.66 1.88 8.45
CA TYR A 53 6.69 1.34 7.11
C TYR A 53 7.73 2.10 6.30
N LEU A 54 8.63 1.37 5.65
CA LEU A 54 9.65 1.92 4.77
C LEU A 54 9.42 1.37 3.37
N ALA A 55 9.18 2.25 2.40
CA ALA A 55 9.16 1.89 0.99
C ALA A 55 10.32 2.57 0.27
N LYS A 56 11.04 1.80 -0.56
CA LYS A 56 11.99 2.33 -1.52
C LYS A 56 11.27 2.43 -2.84
N VAL A 57 11.22 3.66 -3.34
CA VAL A 57 10.43 4.02 -4.51
C VAL A 57 11.30 4.71 -5.54
N TYR A 58 10.95 4.53 -6.81
CA TYR A 58 11.44 5.33 -7.92
C TYR A 58 10.27 6.08 -8.52
N ALA A 59 10.39 7.40 -8.60
CA ALA A 59 9.44 8.27 -9.28
C ALA A 59 10.25 9.02 -10.34
N PRO A 60 10.04 8.76 -11.64
CA PRO A 60 10.68 9.56 -12.68
C PRO A 60 10.24 11.02 -12.52
N CYS A 61 11.19 11.96 -12.57
CA CYS A 61 10.82 13.36 -12.79
C CYS A 61 10.43 13.50 -14.27
N ASP A 62 9.25 14.05 -14.51
CA ASP A 62 8.89 14.62 -15.83
C ASP A 62 9.83 15.79 -16.18
#